data_AF-A0AAD0RIP8-F1
#
_entry.id   AF-A0AAD0RIP8-F1
#
_cell.length_a   1.000
_cell.length_b   1.000
_cell.length_c   1.000
_cell.angle_alpha   90.00
_cell.angle_beta   90.00
_cell.angle_gamma   90.00
#
_symmetry.space_group_name_H-M   'P 1'
#
loop_
_entity.id
_entity.type
_entity.pdbx_description
1 polymer ?
#
loop_
_entity_poly.entity_id
_entity_poly.type
_entity_poly.pdbx_seq_one_letter_code
_entity_poly.pdbx_strand_id
1 'polypeptide(L)'
;MLKKTLLTSCILAGTSANAFNLAEYTVTDQHIVIAKTQKQVLVTGVASLNDAEPGNVMVSDNGNGSVSVRFAEWDYLDGGHQGETISTFTLEKGRYEMADGSIWEVGSIVLGTSEKEFRFTQQLPQVPYLFLSGQSDTNQSSYVARASNVNQLGFSAYVQYQEQPVAGRATTQQTVAYLAIYAPSKEGTLDSGQAYYVDQVVMDHTGTTFKQHELTLSEEQSKDTELTHIEEVINVLTIDGHLFAQDVTSYGSDTVNIRANKEAITLPSPYYTSCNELLQNEPQSPSGFYILDQDGNDIMPEFTTYCNMDEQGGGWTLVGLRRVVGYNYANSNTTLDGWFEATQNITSFDANYHLTDAQWVNYKSNMREMYMVMPAINNYAIADISVLNTANCIPLQDTLGENKNRTGEARFRLFWHESSGCSGSGRDYGMLNYANIYNFNGSMYKSSNVNGYAASQVTYIYVR
;
A
#
# COMPACT_ATOMS: atom_id res chain seq x y z
N MET A 1 -10.67 -64.98 -38.13
CA MET A 1 -11.36 -64.52 -36.91
C MET A 1 -10.76 -63.19 -36.49
N LEU A 2 -11.40 -62.06 -36.77
CA LEU A 2 -11.19 -60.80 -36.05
C LEU A 2 -12.39 -59.88 -36.37
N LYS A 3 -13.29 -59.76 -35.39
CA LYS A 3 -14.47 -58.90 -35.43
C LYS A 3 -14.01 -57.44 -35.36
N LYS A 4 -14.46 -56.60 -36.30
CA LYS A 4 -14.42 -55.14 -36.16
C LYS A 4 -15.57 -54.74 -35.24
N THR A 5 -15.22 -54.28 -34.04
CA THR A 5 -16.17 -53.64 -33.12
C THR A 5 -16.18 -52.15 -33.43
N LEU A 6 -17.32 -51.64 -33.90
CA LEU A 6 -17.61 -50.21 -33.95
C LEU A 6 -17.74 -49.70 -32.50
N LEU A 7 -16.87 -48.79 -32.08
CA LEU A 7 -17.05 -48.05 -30.83
C LEU A 7 -17.76 -46.73 -31.19
N THR A 8 -19.04 -46.67 -30.89
CA THR A 8 -19.84 -45.44 -30.95
C THR A 8 -19.45 -44.57 -29.76
N SER A 9 -18.68 -43.51 -29.98
CA SER A 9 -18.48 -42.47 -28.96
C SER A 9 -19.77 -41.68 -28.79
N CYS A 10 -20.52 -41.98 -27.72
CA CYS A 10 -21.50 -41.06 -27.18
C CYS A 10 -20.75 -39.82 -26.68
N ILE A 11 -20.84 -38.72 -27.41
CA ILE A 11 -20.51 -37.39 -26.89
C ILE A 11 -21.63 -37.07 -25.89
N LEU A 12 -21.39 -37.36 -24.62
CA LEU A 12 -22.14 -36.73 -23.53
C LEU A 12 -21.75 -35.25 -23.57
N ALA A 13 -22.60 -34.43 -24.19
CA ALA A 13 -22.60 -33.00 -23.98
C ALA A 13 -22.94 -32.77 -22.50
N GLY A 14 -21.90 -32.73 -21.67
CA GLY A 14 -22.01 -32.21 -20.32
C GLY A 14 -22.48 -30.76 -20.44
N THR A 15 -23.70 -30.50 -20.02
CA THR A 15 -24.22 -29.16 -19.77
C THR A 15 -23.22 -28.47 -18.85
N SER A 16 -22.50 -27.47 -19.37
CA SER A 16 -21.64 -26.63 -18.55
C SER A 16 -22.51 -25.98 -17.49
N ALA A 17 -22.33 -26.40 -16.23
CA ALA A 17 -22.82 -25.69 -15.07
C ALA A 17 -22.45 -24.21 -15.20
N ASN A 18 -23.34 -23.33 -14.73
CA ASN A 18 -23.12 -21.88 -14.66
C ASN A 18 -21.77 -21.59 -14.00
N ALA A 19 -20.73 -21.39 -14.81
CA ALA A 19 -19.37 -21.31 -14.30
C ALA A 19 -19.17 -19.91 -13.69
N PHE A 20 -19.06 -19.86 -12.36
CA PHE A 20 -18.41 -18.75 -11.68
C PHE A 20 -16.95 -18.75 -12.14
N ASN A 21 -16.59 -17.76 -12.96
CA ASN A 21 -15.23 -17.63 -13.47
C ASN A 21 -14.56 -16.50 -12.71
N LEU A 22 -13.61 -16.82 -11.84
CA LEU A 22 -12.77 -15.88 -11.12
C LEU A 22 -11.37 -15.94 -11.71
N ALA A 23 -10.82 -14.79 -12.09
CA ALA A 23 -9.51 -14.71 -12.71
C ALA A 23 -8.89 -13.33 -12.53
N GLU A 24 -7.56 -13.27 -12.65
CA GLU A 24 -6.81 -12.03 -12.74
C GLU A 24 -6.22 -11.85 -14.13
N TYR A 25 -6.21 -10.60 -14.59
CA TYR A 25 -5.70 -10.22 -15.90
C TYR A 25 -4.84 -8.97 -15.80
N THR A 26 -3.85 -8.85 -16.68
CA THR A 26 -3.15 -7.59 -16.91
C THR A 26 -3.85 -6.80 -18.02
N VAL A 27 -4.16 -5.53 -17.76
CA VAL A 27 -4.80 -4.60 -18.69
C VAL A 27 -3.93 -3.36 -18.89
N THR A 28 -3.86 -2.87 -20.13
CA THR A 28 -3.24 -1.59 -20.48
C THR A 28 -4.31 -0.71 -21.15
N ASP A 29 -3.90 0.38 -21.80
CA ASP A 29 -4.70 1.14 -22.76
C ASP A 29 -5.35 0.27 -23.87
N GLN A 30 -4.78 -0.90 -24.16
CA GLN A 30 -5.29 -1.87 -25.12
C GLN A 30 -6.28 -2.85 -24.48
N HIS A 31 -7.35 -3.18 -25.21
CA HIS A 31 -8.38 -4.08 -24.69
C HIS A 31 -7.96 -5.54 -24.76
N ILE A 32 -8.26 -6.26 -23.68
CA ILE A 32 -8.34 -7.73 -23.65
C ILE A 32 -9.80 -8.16 -23.80
N VAL A 33 -10.03 -9.40 -24.22
CA VAL A 33 -11.38 -9.96 -24.36
C VAL A 33 -11.57 -11.09 -23.36
N ILE A 34 -12.59 -10.96 -22.51
CA ILE A 34 -12.99 -11.98 -21.52
C ILE A 34 -14.31 -12.60 -21.96
N ALA A 35 -14.38 -13.94 -21.96
CA ALA A 35 -15.59 -14.67 -22.32
C ALA A 35 -16.60 -14.66 -21.17
N LYS A 36 -17.89 -14.56 -21.50
CA LYS A 36 -19.00 -14.72 -20.56
C LYS A 36 -20.25 -15.28 -21.24
N THR A 37 -21.23 -15.75 -20.49
CA THR A 37 -22.56 -16.01 -21.08
C THR A 37 -23.33 -14.72 -21.32
N GLN A 38 -24.35 -14.74 -22.19
CA GLN A 38 -25.22 -13.58 -22.42
C GLN A 38 -26.01 -13.14 -21.17
N LYS A 39 -26.16 -14.03 -20.18
CA LYS A 39 -26.86 -13.75 -18.92
C LYS A 39 -25.93 -13.23 -17.82
N GLN A 40 -24.61 -13.38 -18.00
CA GLN A 40 -23.61 -12.94 -17.07
C GLN A 40 -23.28 -11.45 -17.24
N VAL A 41 -22.91 -10.84 -16.13
CA VAL A 41 -22.15 -9.58 -16.08
C VAL A 41 -20.71 -9.89 -15.68
N LEU A 42 -19.80 -8.97 -15.99
CA LEU A 42 -18.44 -9.00 -15.42
C LEU A 42 -18.41 -8.07 -14.21
N VAL A 43 -17.94 -8.53 -13.06
CA VAL A 43 -17.58 -7.66 -11.93
C VAL A 43 -16.07 -7.53 -11.93
N THR A 44 -15.59 -6.29 -11.95
CA THR A 44 -14.18 -5.95 -11.88
C THR A 44 -13.77 -5.58 -10.47
N GLY A 45 -12.59 -6.01 -10.07
CA GLY A 45 -11.92 -5.53 -8.88
C GLY A 45 -11.22 -4.20 -9.13
N VAL A 46 -10.49 -3.75 -8.12
CA VAL A 46 -9.65 -2.55 -8.24
C VAL A 46 -8.42 -2.84 -9.10
N ALA A 47 -7.94 -1.84 -9.84
CA ALA A 47 -6.68 -1.92 -10.56
C ALA A 47 -5.50 -1.81 -9.59
N SER A 48 -4.38 -2.46 -9.92
CA SER A 48 -3.14 -2.29 -9.16
C SER A 48 -2.59 -0.86 -9.28
N LEU A 49 -1.49 -0.55 -8.59
CA LEU A 49 -0.72 0.69 -8.69
C LEU A 49 0.66 0.42 -9.33
N ASN A 50 0.71 -0.40 -10.38
CA ASN A 50 1.96 -0.72 -11.05
C ASN A 50 2.53 0.50 -11.81
N ASP A 51 1.63 1.33 -12.32
CA ASP A 51 1.90 2.65 -12.87
C ASP A 51 1.23 3.72 -11.98
N ALA A 52 1.89 4.87 -11.87
CA ALA A 52 1.45 5.99 -11.03
C ALA A 52 0.36 6.83 -11.69
N GLU A 53 0.18 6.70 -13.01
CA GLU A 53 -0.81 7.46 -13.75
C GLU A 53 -2.25 7.05 -13.34
N PRO A 54 -3.12 8.02 -12.98
CA PRO A 54 -4.47 7.72 -12.51
C PRO A 54 -5.40 7.36 -13.68
N GLY A 55 -6.38 6.51 -13.38
CA GLY A 55 -7.30 6.00 -14.38
C GLY A 55 -8.22 4.91 -13.83
N ASN A 56 -9.03 4.34 -14.71
CA ASN A 56 -10.11 3.44 -14.34
C ASN A 56 -10.12 2.17 -15.20
N VAL A 57 -10.68 1.10 -14.63
CA VAL A 57 -10.96 -0.12 -15.38
C VAL A 57 -12.23 0.07 -16.21
N MET A 58 -12.08 0.04 -17.52
CA MET A 58 -13.18 0.22 -18.47
C MET A 58 -13.60 -1.11 -19.05
N VAL A 59 -14.91 -1.36 -19.06
CA VAL A 59 -15.52 -2.60 -19.54
C VAL A 59 -16.58 -2.27 -20.60
N SER A 60 -16.59 -3.02 -21.69
CA SER A 60 -17.59 -2.90 -22.75
C SER A 60 -18.15 -4.28 -23.12
N ASP A 61 -19.43 -4.52 -22.85
CA ASP A 61 -20.13 -5.73 -23.30
C ASP A 61 -20.30 -5.72 -24.82
N ASN A 62 -19.69 -6.69 -25.49
CA ASN A 62 -19.67 -6.80 -26.95
C ASN A 62 -20.98 -7.40 -27.51
N GLY A 63 -21.92 -7.83 -26.67
CA GLY A 63 -23.21 -8.41 -27.08
C GLY A 63 -23.12 -9.79 -27.74
N ASN A 64 -21.91 -10.36 -27.81
CA ASN A 64 -21.62 -11.62 -28.48
C ASN A 64 -21.16 -12.73 -27.51
N GLY A 65 -21.39 -12.56 -26.20
CA GLY A 65 -20.87 -13.46 -25.17
C GLY A 65 -19.42 -13.15 -24.77
N SER A 66 -19.00 -11.90 -24.90
CA SER A 66 -17.71 -11.44 -24.41
C SER A 66 -17.78 -10.00 -23.94
N VAL A 67 -16.80 -9.61 -23.13
CA VAL A 67 -16.56 -8.22 -22.71
C VAL A 67 -15.15 -7.83 -23.10
N SER A 68 -15.00 -6.60 -23.58
CA SER A 68 -13.70 -5.96 -23.78
C SER A 68 -13.34 -5.22 -22.50
N VAL A 69 -12.13 -5.42 -21.97
CA VAL A 69 -11.65 -4.76 -20.75
C VAL A 69 -10.32 -4.08 -21.02
N ARG A 70 -10.15 -2.85 -20.55
CA ARG A 70 -8.90 -2.09 -20.65
C ARG A 70 -8.71 -1.20 -19.42
N PHE A 71 -7.50 -0.73 -19.22
CA PHE A 71 -7.22 0.39 -18.35
C PHE A 71 -7.38 1.69 -19.16
N ALA A 72 -7.97 2.72 -18.58
CA ALA A 72 -8.14 4.02 -19.21
C ALA A 72 -7.71 5.12 -18.27
N GLU A 73 -6.70 5.87 -18.68
CA GLU A 73 -6.36 7.13 -18.04
C GLU A 73 -7.51 8.15 -18.13
N TRP A 74 -7.45 9.15 -17.25
CA TRP A 74 -8.27 10.35 -17.39
C TRP A 74 -7.92 11.14 -18.66
N ASP A 75 -8.88 11.87 -19.23
CA ASP A 75 -8.70 12.52 -20.55
C ASP A 75 -7.66 13.65 -20.57
N TYR A 76 -7.18 14.12 -19.41
CA TYR A 76 -6.09 15.10 -19.32
C TYR A 76 -4.69 14.51 -19.52
N LEU A 77 -4.57 13.17 -19.47
CA LEU A 77 -3.33 12.43 -19.69
C LEU A 77 -3.16 12.05 -21.18
N ASP A 78 -2.11 11.30 -21.51
CA ASP A 78 -1.72 11.03 -22.90
C ASP A 78 -2.39 9.79 -23.52
N GLY A 79 -3.05 8.99 -22.68
CA GLY A 79 -3.82 7.80 -23.03
C GLY A 79 -3.00 6.50 -23.06
N GLY A 80 -1.68 6.56 -22.92
CA GLY A 80 -0.81 5.39 -22.79
C GLY A 80 -0.66 5.00 -21.32
N HIS A 81 -0.60 3.71 -21.00
CA HIS A 81 -0.46 3.28 -19.62
C HIS A 81 0.22 1.91 -19.53
N GLN A 82 1.08 1.69 -18.55
CA GLN A 82 1.65 0.35 -18.34
C GLN A 82 0.62 -0.64 -17.79
N GLY A 83 0.99 -1.91 -17.75
CA GLY A 83 0.07 -3.00 -17.38
C GLY A 83 -0.35 -2.96 -15.91
N GLU A 84 -1.65 -2.82 -15.68
CA GLU A 84 -2.28 -3.00 -14.38
C GLU A 84 -2.91 -4.38 -14.26
N THR A 85 -2.75 -5.02 -13.11
CA THR A 85 -3.49 -6.23 -12.77
C THR A 85 -4.91 -5.86 -12.33
N ILE A 86 -5.90 -6.64 -12.75
CA ILE A 86 -7.31 -6.53 -12.33
C ILE A 86 -7.86 -7.91 -11.99
N SER A 87 -8.49 -8.03 -10.83
CA SER A 87 -9.28 -9.21 -10.51
C SER A 87 -10.65 -9.09 -11.17
N THR A 88 -11.21 -10.20 -11.63
CA THR A 88 -12.52 -10.21 -12.28
C THR A 88 -13.28 -11.46 -11.91
N PHE A 89 -14.61 -11.37 -11.86
CA PHE A 89 -15.43 -12.55 -12.00
C PHE A 89 -16.68 -12.34 -12.83
N THR A 90 -17.22 -13.44 -13.38
CA THR A 90 -18.52 -13.42 -14.07
C THR A 90 -19.58 -14.13 -13.25
N LEU A 91 -20.75 -13.51 -13.10
CA LEU A 91 -21.90 -14.10 -12.44
C LEU A 91 -23.19 -13.77 -13.20
N GLU A 92 -24.12 -14.72 -13.26
CA GLU A 92 -25.42 -14.50 -13.91
C GLU A 92 -26.22 -13.46 -13.13
N LYS A 93 -27.04 -12.66 -13.83
CA LYS A 93 -27.97 -11.75 -13.16
C LYS A 93 -29.03 -12.57 -12.42
N GLY A 94 -29.29 -12.23 -11.16
CA GLY A 94 -30.21 -12.98 -10.33
C GLY A 94 -29.92 -12.80 -8.84
N ARG A 95 -30.73 -13.46 -8.02
CA ARG A 95 -30.56 -13.50 -6.56
C ARG A 95 -30.24 -14.93 -6.15
N TYR A 96 -29.16 -15.10 -5.40
CA TYR A 96 -28.59 -16.37 -4.99
C TYR A 96 -28.60 -16.45 -3.47
N GLU A 97 -29.36 -17.38 -2.90
CA GLU A 97 -29.26 -17.75 -1.49
C GLU A 97 -28.28 -18.93 -1.39
N MET A 98 -27.18 -18.74 -0.66
CA MET A 98 -26.10 -19.72 -0.58
C MET A 98 -26.23 -20.62 0.65
N ALA A 99 -25.50 -21.74 0.65
CA ALA A 99 -25.53 -22.70 1.76
C ALA A 99 -25.06 -22.11 3.11
N ASP A 100 -24.18 -21.09 3.08
CA ASP A 100 -23.70 -20.38 4.28
C ASP A 100 -24.70 -19.33 4.81
N GLY A 101 -25.86 -19.17 4.17
CA GLY A 101 -26.89 -18.21 4.52
C GLY A 101 -26.69 -16.80 3.95
N SER A 102 -25.62 -16.58 3.18
CA SER A 102 -25.45 -15.33 2.43
C SER A 102 -26.43 -15.21 1.27
N ILE A 103 -26.71 -13.97 0.87
CA ILE A 103 -27.54 -13.64 -0.28
C ILE A 103 -26.75 -12.73 -1.19
N TRP A 104 -26.51 -13.17 -2.42
CA TRP A 104 -25.86 -12.39 -3.47
C TRP A 104 -26.90 -12.00 -4.50
N GLU A 105 -27.13 -10.70 -4.70
CA GLU A 105 -28.01 -10.17 -5.74
C GLU A 105 -27.18 -9.44 -6.80
N VAL A 106 -27.32 -9.87 -8.05
CA VAL A 106 -26.58 -9.33 -9.20
C VAL A 106 -27.56 -8.76 -10.21
N GLY A 107 -27.32 -7.52 -10.63
CA GLY A 107 -28.15 -6.85 -11.62
C GLY A 107 -27.37 -5.89 -12.51
N SER A 108 -28.12 -5.12 -13.30
CA SER A 108 -27.56 -4.11 -14.19
C SER A 108 -28.52 -2.94 -14.30
N ILE A 109 -27.94 -1.74 -14.31
CA ILE A 109 -28.61 -0.45 -14.24
C ILE A 109 -27.98 0.51 -15.26
N VAL A 110 -28.70 1.62 -15.54
CA VAL A 110 -28.23 2.66 -16.47
C VAL A 110 -28.08 3.97 -15.71
N LEU A 111 -26.84 4.45 -15.63
CA LEU A 111 -26.42 5.62 -14.87
C LEU A 111 -26.05 6.78 -15.79
N GLY A 112 -26.33 8.00 -15.35
CA GLY A 112 -25.75 9.22 -15.92
C GLY A 112 -25.03 9.99 -14.81
N THR A 113 -24.74 11.27 -15.04
CA THR A 113 -24.08 12.13 -14.04
C THR A 113 -25.01 12.62 -12.93
N SER A 114 -26.32 12.40 -13.06
CA SER A 114 -27.29 12.68 -12.00
C SER A 114 -27.55 11.43 -11.17
N GLU A 115 -27.55 11.59 -9.85
CA GLU A 115 -27.90 10.54 -8.89
C GLU A 115 -29.30 9.97 -9.16
N LYS A 116 -29.40 8.64 -9.08
CA LYS A 116 -30.65 7.89 -9.20
C LYS A 116 -30.74 6.81 -8.13
N GLU A 117 -31.93 6.62 -7.57
CA GLU A 117 -32.24 5.55 -6.62
C GLU A 117 -32.60 4.25 -7.36
N PHE A 118 -32.08 3.13 -6.87
CA PHE A 118 -32.36 1.78 -7.34
C PHE A 118 -32.81 0.91 -6.16
N ARG A 119 -33.68 -0.07 -6.44
CA ARG A 119 -34.19 -1.01 -5.46
C ARG A 119 -33.70 -2.42 -5.74
N PHE A 120 -33.41 -3.15 -4.67
CA PHE A 120 -33.20 -4.59 -4.75
C PHE A 120 -34.51 -5.30 -5.10
N THR A 121 -34.40 -6.50 -5.66
CA THR A 121 -35.57 -7.31 -6.02
C THR A 121 -36.42 -7.66 -4.81
N GLN A 122 -35.78 -7.80 -3.64
CA GLN A 122 -36.40 -8.02 -2.34
C GLN A 122 -35.62 -7.27 -1.26
N GLN A 123 -36.28 -6.96 -0.15
CA GLN A 123 -35.59 -6.41 1.03
C GLN A 123 -34.57 -7.43 1.57
N LEU A 124 -33.35 -6.98 1.81
CA LEU A 124 -32.29 -7.81 2.39
C LEU A 124 -32.35 -7.79 3.93
N PRO A 125 -31.90 -8.87 4.61
CA PRO A 125 -32.00 -8.97 6.07
C PRO A 125 -31.22 -7.88 6.83
N GLN A 126 -30.12 -7.39 6.25
CA GLN A 126 -29.31 -6.27 6.74
C GLN A 126 -28.81 -5.45 5.54
N VAL A 127 -28.22 -4.27 5.80
CA VAL A 127 -27.62 -3.45 4.75
C VAL A 127 -26.53 -4.27 4.05
N PRO A 128 -26.59 -4.45 2.72
CA PRO A 128 -25.60 -5.26 2.02
C PRO A 128 -24.29 -4.50 1.77
N TYR A 129 -23.24 -5.26 1.49
CA TYR A 129 -22.06 -4.77 0.80
C TYR A 129 -22.38 -4.64 -0.69
N LEU A 130 -22.25 -3.44 -1.24
CA LEU A 130 -22.53 -3.10 -2.63
C LEU A 130 -21.23 -2.88 -3.40
N PHE A 131 -21.16 -3.41 -4.62
CA PHE A 131 -20.08 -3.21 -5.59
C PHE A 131 -20.67 -2.84 -6.95
N LEU A 132 -20.09 -1.85 -7.62
CA LEU A 132 -20.48 -1.45 -8.97
C LEU A 132 -19.36 -1.75 -9.97
N SER A 133 -19.71 -2.13 -11.19
CA SER A 133 -18.73 -2.36 -12.25
C SER A 133 -19.29 -1.90 -13.60
N GLY A 134 -18.52 -1.08 -14.32
CA GLY A 134 -18.91 -0.64 -15.67
C GLY A 134 -19.21 -1.82 -16.59
N GLN A 135 -20.14 -1.67 -17.53
CA GLN A 135 -20.45 -2.67 -18.57
C GLN A 135 -20.47 -2.05 -19.97
N SER A 136 -20.31 -0.74 -20.08
CA SER A 136 -20.24 -0.05 -21.34
C SER A 136 -19.15 1.02 -21.31
N ASP A 137 -18.40 1.12 -22.40
CA ASP A 137 -17.43 2.20 -22.64
C ASP A 137 -17.84 2.91 -23.94
N THR A 138 -18.96 3.62 -23.90
CA THR A 138 -19.60 4.22 -25.10
C THR A 138 -18.96 5.52 -25.56
N ASN A 139 -18.10 6.13 -24.75
CA ASN A 139 -17.84 7.57 -24.82
C ASN A 139 -16.39 7.99 -25.00
N GLN A 140 -15.46 7.04 -25.13
CA GLN A 140 -14.01 7.29 -25.19
C GLN A 140 -13.41 7.87 -23.90
N SER A 141 -14.21 8.49 -23.03
CA SER A 141 -13.79 9.05 -21.74
C SER A 141 -13.91 8.05 -20.61
N SER A 142 -12.89 8.04 -19.75
CA SER A 142 -12.88 7.29 -18.51
C SER A 142 -13.96 7.80 -17.53
N TYR A 143 -14.55 6.90 -16.76
CA TYR A 143 -15.53 7.24 -15.73
C TYR A 143 -15.43 6.28 -14.53
N VAL A 144 -15.95 6.73 -13.39
CA VAL A 144 -16.15 5.94 -12.17
C VAL A 144 -17.64 5.88 -11.83
N ALA A 145 -18.11 4.76 -11.29
CA ALA A 145 -19.46 4.64 -10.75
C ALA A 145 -19.42 4.82 -9.23
N ARG A 146 -20.19 5.78 -8.71
CA ARG A 146 -20.27 6.09 -7.28
C ARG A 146 -21.59 5.57 -6.72
N ALA A 147 -21.57 5.14 -5.47
CA ALA A 147 -22.76 4.73 -4.74
C ALA A 147 -22.95 5.53 -3.46
N SER A 148 -24.20 5.69 -3.05
CA SER A 148 -24.56 6.33 -1.79
C SER A 148 -25.86 5.72 -1.24
N ASN A 149 -26.25 6.09 -0.02
CA ASN A 149 -27.56 5.74 0.57
C ASN A 149 -27.89 4.23 0.56
N VAL A 150 -26.87 3.37 0.67
CA VAL A 150 -27.04 1.91 0.66
C VAL A 150 -27.80 1.50 1.93
N ASN A 151 -28.92 0.81 1.74
CA ASN A 151 -29.78 0.32 2.82
C ASN A 151 -30.41 -1.03 2.43
N GLN A 152 -31.21 -1.64 3.30
CA GLN A 152 -31.83 -2.96 3.04
C GLN A 152 -32.74 -3.01 1.80
N LEU A 153 -33.22 -1.87 1.31
CA LEU A 153 -34.17 -1.79 0.19
C LEU A 153 -33.49 -1.46 -1.14
N GLY A 154 -32.30 -0.87 -1.12
CA GLY A 154 -31.66 -0.34 -2.32
C GLY A 154 -30.49 0.58 -2.04
N PHE A 155 -30.13 1.38 -3.04
CA PHE A 155 -29.01 2.31 -3.04
C PHE A 155 -29.22 3.43 -4.06
N SER A 156 -28.47 4.51 -3.94
CA SER A 156 -28.35 5.55 -4.96
C SER A 156 -27.03 5.41 -5.71
N ALA A 157 -27.01 5.74 -7.01
CA ALA A 157 -25.79 5.69 -7.82
C ALA A 157 -25.80 6.69 -8.98
N TYR A 158 -24.61 7.04 -9.46
CA TYR A 158 -24.34 7.86 -10.65
C TYR A 158 -22.94 7.55 -11.19
N VAL A 159 -22.61 8.11 -12.37
CA VAL A 159 -21.25 8.09 -12.91
C VAL A 159 -20.61 9.47 -12.85
N GLN A 160 -19.33 9.52 -12.49
CA GLN A 160 -18.49 10.71 -12.61
C GLN A 160 -17.45 10.50 -13.70
N TYR A 161 -17.26 11.55 -14.48
CA TYR A 161 -16.12 11.69 -15.38
C TYR A 161 -15.12 12.63 -14.70
N GLN A 162 -13.98 12.88 -15.33
CA GLN A 162 -13.05 13.91 -14.84
C GLN A 162 -13.75 15.26 -14.60
N GLU A 163 -13.24 16.02 -13.65
CA GLU A 163 -13.89 17.22 -13.16
C GLU A 163 -13.94 18.36 -14.18
N GLN A 164 -12.85 18.56 -14.94
CA GLN A 164 -12.76 19.57 -15.97
C GLN A 164 -13.25 19.01 -17.31
N PRO A 165 -14.36 19.51 -17.88
CA PRO A 165 -14.89 18.95 -19.12
C PRO A 165 -13.94 19.12 -20.31
N VAL A 166 -13.78 18.07 -21.11
CA VAL A 166 -13.02 18.11 -22.37
C VAL A 166 -13.95 18.34 -23.56
N ALA A 167 -13.63 19.33 -24.39
CA ALA A 167 -14.41 19.63 -25.59
C ALA A 167 -14.43 18.43 -26.56
N GLY A 168 -15.61 18.01 -27.00
CA GLY A 168 -15.79 16.89 -27.93
C GLY A 168 -15.88 15.51 -27.28
N ARG A 169 -15.68 15.40 -25.96
CA ARG A 169 -15.96 14.19 -25.19
C ARG A 169 -17.43 14.17 -24.76
N ALA A 170 -18.07 13.00 -24.84
CA ALA A 170 -19.49 12.85 -24.53
C ALA A 170 -19.69 12.30 -23.11
N THR A 171 -20.50 12.95 -22.29
CA THR A 171 -20.93 12.44 -20.97
C THR A 171 -22.28 11.75 -21.10
N THR A 172 -22.32 10.61 -21.80
CA THR A 172 -23.56 9.84 -21.99
C THR A 172 -23.80 8.86 -20.84
N GLN A 173 -24.97 8.21 -20.87
CA GLN A 173 -25.33 7.20 -19.90
C GLN A 173 -24.49 5.93 -20.06
N GLN A 174 -24.12 5.32 -18.94
CA GLN A 174 -23.37 4.08 -18.87
C GLN A 174 -24.22 2.95 -18.30
N THR A 175 -24.07 1.77 -18.87
CA THR A 175 -24.56 0.53 -18.26
C THR A 175 -23.57 0.10 -17.19
N VAL A 176 -24.06 -0.16 -16.00
CA VAL A 176 -23.27 -0.56 -14.84
C VAL A 176 -23.92 -1.81 -14.24
N ALA A 177 -23.11 -2.81 -13.89
CA ALA A 177 -23.53 -3.96 -13.10
C ALA A 177 -23.44 -3.61 -11.62
N TYR A 178 -24.35 -4.18 -10.82
CA TYR A 178 -24.22 -4.13 -9.38
C TYR A 178 -24.19 -5.55 -8.81
N LEU A 179 -23.46 -5.70 -7.71
CA LEU A 179 -23.46 -6.85 -6.83
C LEU A 179 -23.78 -6.36 -5.41
N ALA A 180 -24.85 -6.88 -4.82
CA ALA A 180 -25.20 -6.67 -3.43
C ALA A 180 -25.06 -7.97 -2.66
N ILE A 181 -24.25 -7.96 -1.60
CA ILE A 181 -23.95 -9.11 -0.76
C ILE A 181 -24.51 -8.84 0.64
N TYR A 182 -25.54 -9.59 1.03
CA TYR A 182 -25.82 -9.82 2.44
C TYR A 182 -25.01 -11.03 2.88
N ALA A 183 -24.19 -10.88 3.92
CA ALA A 183 -23.45 -11.98 4.52
C ALA A 183 -23.78 -12.03 6.03
N PRO A 184 -24.20 -13.19 6.58
CA PRO A 184 -24.48 -13.32 8.01
C PRO A 184 -23.21 -13.25 8.87
N SER A 185 -22.04 -13.40 8.25
CA SER A 185 -20.71 -13.23 8.83
C SER A 185 -19.82 -12.55 7.79
N LYS A 186 -18.73 -11.91 8.25
CA LYS A 186 -17.77 -11.23 7.34
C LYS A 186 -16.98 -12.19 6.45
N GLU A 187 -17.15 -13.50 6.62
CA GLU A 187 -16.53 -14.54 5.81
C GLU A 187 -17.53 -15.64 5.50
N GLY A 188 -17.31 -16.34 4.39
CA GLY A 188 -18.19 -17.40 3.93
C GLY A 188 -17.59 -18.18 2.76
N THR A 189 -18.42 -18.99 2.12
CA THR A 189 -18.01 -19.83 0.99
C THR A 189 -19.13 -19.86 -0.04
N LEU A 190 -18.78 -19.52 -1.28
CA LEU A 190 -19.71 -19.62 -2.41
C LEU A 190 -20.09 -21.08 -2.64
N ASP A 191 -21.29 -21.34 -3.17
CA ASP A 191 -21.69 -22.70 -3.57
C ASP A 191 -20.76 -23.31 -4.64
N SER A 192 -20.00 -22.48 -5.35
CA SER A 192 -18.96 -22.88 -6.30
C SER A 192 -17.61 -23.23 -5.65
N GLY A 193 -17.48 -23.08 -4.33
CA GLY A 193 -16.34 -23.53 -3.51
C GLY A 193 -15.31 -22.48 -3.14
N GLN A 194 -15.37 -21.27 -3.70
CA GLN A 194 -14.44 -20.18 -3.39
C GLN A 194 -14.76 -19.58 -2.01
N ALA A 195 -13.73 -19.31 -1.22
CA ALA A 195 -13.87 -18.60 0.04
C ALA A 195 -13.98 -17.10 -0.22
N TYR A 196 -14.83 -16.40 0.53
CA TYR A 196 -14.93 -14.96 0.45
C TYR A 196 -14.81 -14.29 1.82
N TYR A 197 -14.31 -13.06 1.84
CA TYR A 197 -14.32 -12.17 3.00
C TYR A 197 -14.82 -10.78 2.59
N VAL A 198 -15.72 -10.19 3.36
CA VAL A 198 -16.31 -8.87 3.14
C VAL A 198 -16.16 -7.98 4.36
N ASP A 199 -15.90 -6.70 4.16
CA ASP A 199 -15.86 -5.71 5.23
C ASP A 199 -16.15 -4.29 4.73
N GLN A 200 -16.20 -3.36 5.67
CA GLN A 200 -16.19 -1.92 5.43
C GLN A 200 -14.93 -1.32 6.03
N VAL A 201 -14.23 -0.51 5.24
CA VAL A 201 -13.10 0.30 5.68
C VAL A 201 -13.44 1.77 5.49
N VAL A 202 -12.81 2.63 6.29
CA VAL A 202 -12.83 4.08 6.09
C VAL A 202 -11.46 4.45 5.55
N MET A 203 -11.41 5.18 4.45
CA MET A 203 -10.16 5.65 3.86
C MET A 203 -10.34 7.01 3.19
N ASP A 204 -9.27 7.78 3.24
CA ASP A 204 -9.10 9.03 2.52
C ASP A 204 -7.98 8.85 1.46
N HIS A 205 -7.39 9.95 0.99
CA HIS A 205 -6.26 9.90 0.06
C HIS A 205 -4.99 9.21 0.61
N THR A 206 -4.84 9.09 1.94
CA THR A 206 -3.71 8.40 2.57
C THR A 206 -3.83 6.87 2.52
N GLY A 207 -5.03 6.37 2.19
CA GLY A 207 -5.29 4.95 1.99
C GLY A 207 -5.55 4.16 3.28
N THR A 208 -5.69 2.85 3.11
CA THR A 208 -5.90 1.90 4.21
C THR A 208 -5.46 0.50 3.79
N THR A 209 -5.45 -0.45 4.71
CA THR A 209 -5.14 -1.85 4.40
C THR A 209 -6.36 -2.74 4.56
N PHE A 210 -6.44 -3.75 3.70
CA PHE A 210 -7.44 -4.81 3.78
C PHE A 210 -6.83 -6.14 3.35
N LYS A 211 -6.67 -7.05 4.31
CA LYS A 211 -5.93 -8.30 4.10
C LYS A 211 -4.52 -7.98 3.55
N GLN A 212 -4.15 -8.59 2.42
CA GLN A 212 -2.87 -8.37 1.75
C GLN A 212 -2.78 -7.11 0.89
N HIS A 213 -3.79 -6.25 0.91
CA HIS A 213 -3.91 -5.16 -0.05
C HIS A 213 -3.84 -3.82 0.65
N GLU A 214 -3.04 -2.91 0.10
CA GLU A 214 -3.08 -1.49 0.46
C GLU A 214 -3.95 -0.77 -0.57
N LEU A 215 -5.03 -0.12 -0.15
CA LEU A 215 -5.97 0.58 -1.00
C LEU A 215 -5.78 2.09 -0.84
N THR A 216 -5.87 2.84 -1.93
CA THR A 216 -5.82 4.31 -1.92
C THR A 216 -6.98 4.91 -2.71
N LEU A 217 -7.45 6.09 -2.27
CA LEU A 217 -8.34 6.92 -3.08
C LEU A 217 -7.46 7.82 -3.94
N SER A 218 -7.41 7.54 -5.23
CA SER A 218 -6.68 8.34 -6.21
C SER A 218 -7.59 9.43 -6.75
N GLU A 219 -7.27 10.68 -6.45
CA GLU A 219 -7.96 11.85 -6.99
C GLU A 219 -7.61 12.09 -8.47
N GLU A 220 -8.60 12.59 -9.20
CA GLU A 220 -8.48 13.06 -10.57
C GLU A 220 -8.04 14.53 -10.60
N GLN A 221 -7.08 14.91 -11.46
CA GLN A 221 -6.39 16.21 -11.35
C GLN A 221 -6.70 17.21 -12.47
N SER A 222 -7.77 17.04 -13.23
CA SER A 222 -8.04 17.90 -14.39
C SER A 222 -8.44 19.33 -14.01
N LYS A 223 -8.99 19.53 -12.81
CA LYS A 223 -9.48 20.84 -12.33
C LYS A 223 -8.44 21.56 -11.46
N ASP A 224 -7.68 20.82 -10.67
CA ASP A 224 -6.57 21.35 -9.88
C ASP A 224 -5.51 20.26 -9.57
N THR A 225 -4.42 20.68 -8.94
CA THR A 225 -3.27 19.80 -8.61
C THR A 225 -3.37 19.21 -7.21
N GLU A 226 -4.50 19.38 -6.53
CA GLU A 226 -4.73 18.76 -5.23
C GLU A 226 -4.77 17.23 -5.40
N LEU A 227 -4.39 16.53 -4.34
CA LEU A 227 -4.48 15.07 -4.25
C LEU A 227 -5.13 14.65 -2.93
N THR A 228 -5.80 15.58 -2.24
CA THR A 228 -6.41 15.32 -0.95
C THR A 228 -7.90 15.11 -1.13
N HIS A 229 -8.34 13.93 -0.73
CA HIS A 229 -9.74 13.60 -0.65
C HIS A 229 -10.08 13.30 0.80
N ILE A 230 -11.29 13.65 1.22
CA ILE A 230 -11.79 13.36 2.57
C ILE A 230 -12.09 11.87 2.73
N GLU A 231 -12.27 11.43 3.98
CA GLU A 231 -12.68 10.06 4.30
C GLU A 231 -13.98 9.66 3.60
N GLU A 232 -14.00 8.46 3.01
CA GLU A 232 -15.18 7.77 2.49
C GLU A 232 -15.29 6.37 3.12
N VAL A 233 -16.50 5.82 3.14
CA VAL A 233 -16.75 4.43 3.53
C VAL A 233 -16.71 3.54 2.31
N ILE A 234 -15.84 2.53 2.33
CA ILE A 234 -15.58 1.63 1.21
C ILE A 234 -15.98 0.21 1.61
N ASN A 235 -16.84 -0.43 0.82
CA ASN A 235 -17.03 -1.87 0.89
C ASN A 235 -15.87 -2.57 0.21
N VAL A 236 -15.33 -3.59 0.87
CA VAL A 236 -14.20 -4.38 0.38
C VAL A 236 -14.56 -5.86 0.41
N LEU A 237 -14.13 -6.59 -0.61
CA LEU A 237 -14.40 -8.02 -0.80
C LEU A 237 -13.14 -8.71 -1.31
N THR A 238 -12.78 -9.84 -0.71
CA THR A 238 -11.89 -10.81 -1.34
C THR A 238 -12.62 -12.10 -1.68
N ILE A 239 -12.30 -12.71 -2.81
CA ILE A 239 -12.72 -14.07 -3.19
C ILE A 239 -11.46 -14.84 -3.56
N ASP A 240 -11.11 -15.89 -2.82
CA ASP A 240 -9.83 -16.63 -2.99
C ASP A 240 -8.61 -15.70 -3.16
N GLY A 241 -8.58 -14.59 -2.42
CA GLY A 241 -7.52 -13.58 -2.45
C GLY A 241 -7.68 -12.46 -3.49
N HIS A 242 -8.56 -12.59 -4.47
CA HIS A 242 -8.86 -11.57 -5.47
C HIS A 242 -9.63 -10.39 -4.86
N LEU A 243 -9.14 -9.15 -5.04
CA LEU A 243 -9.68 -7.95 -4.38
C LEU A 243 -10.72 -7.20 -5.22
N PHE A 244 -11.80 -6.80 -4.57
CA PHE A 244 -12.85 -5.90 -5.06
C PHE A 244 -13.12 -4.82 -4.01
N ALA A 245 -13.38 -3.59 -4.46
CA ALA A 245 -13.73 -2.48 -3.57
C ALA A 245 -14.68 -1.50 -4.26
N GLN A 246 -15.51 -0.82 -3.46
CA GLN A 246 -16.47 0.17 -3.92
C GLN A 246 -16.75 1.18 -2.80
N ASP A 247 -16.64 2.46 -3.10
CA ASP A 247 -17.11 3.52 -2.22
C ASP A 247 -18.64 3.53 -2.15
N VAL A 248 -19.18 3.68 -0.95
CA VAL A 248 -20.64 3.73 -0.69
C VAL A 248 -21.08 5.01 0.01
N THR A 249 -20.19 5.98 0.04
CA THR A 249 -20.45 7.37 0.42
C THR A 249 -19.81 8.30 -0.64
N SER A 250 -20.33 9.53 -0.70
CA SER A 250 -19.73 10.61 -1.49
C SER A 250 -19.76 11.88 -0.65
N TYR A 251 -18.88 11.92 0.35
CA TYR A 251 -18.63 13.10 1.18
C TYR A 251 -17.71 14.11 0.48
N GLY A 252 -16.72 13.63 -0.27
CA GLY A 252 -15.89 14.47 -1.13
C GLY A 252 -16.60 14.86 -2.42
N SER A 253 -16.29 16.05 -2.95
CA SER A 253 -16.80 16.50 -4.23
C SER A 253 -16.01 15.97 -5.42
N ASP A 254 -14.73 15.67 -5.18
CA ASP A 254 -13.78 15.42 -6.26
C ASP A 254 -13.95 14.01 -6.80
N THR A 255 -13.55 13.86 -8.06
CA THR A 255 -13.66 12.56 -8.72
C THR A 255 -12.48 11.71 -8.25
N VAL A 256 -12.79 10.61 -7.58
CA VAL A 256 -11.78 9.64 -7.12
C VAL A 256 -12.02 8.28 -7.72
N ASN A 257 -10.95 7.51 -7.83
CA ASN A 257 -11.01 6.08 -8.11
C ASN A 257 -10.23 5.30 -7.04
N ILE A 258 -10.68 4.08 -6.73
CA ILE A 258 -9.95 3.21 -5.80
C ILE A 258 -8.89 2.44 -6.60
N ARG A 259 -7.64 2.52 -6.16
CA ARG A 259 -6.54 1.67 -6.63
C ARG A 259 -6.00 0.86 -5.47
N ALA A 260 -5.20 -0.17 -5.76
CA ALA A 260 -4.53 -0.91 -4.70
C ALA A 260 -3.12 -1.32 -5.07
N ASN A 261 -2.24 -1.41 -4.08
CA ASN A 261 -1.10 -2.29 -4.18
C ASN A 261 -1.56 -3.71 -3.80
N LYS A 262 -1.71 -4.58 -4.80
CA LYS A 262 -2.32 -5.93 -4.64
C LYS A 262 -1.40 -6.99 -4.08
N GLU A 263 -0.12 -6.76 -4.29
CA GLU A 263 0.97 -7.48 -3.67
C GLU A 263 1.73 -6.49 -2.78
N ALA A 264 0.99 -5.61 -2.07
CA ALA A 264 1.55 -5.03 -0.87
C ALA A 264 1.99 -6.23 -0.05
N ILE A 265 3.29 -6.33 0.21
CA ILE A 265 3.84 -7.49 0.88
C ILE A 265 3.23 -7.50 2.29
N THR A 266 2.08 -8.16 2.48
CA THR A 266 1.75 -8.72 3.78
C THR A 266 2.67 -9.89 3.95
N LEU A 267 3.82 -9.58 4.53
CA LEU A 267 4.61 -10.58 5.22
C LEU A 267 3.64 -11.30 6.15
N PRO A 268 3.50 -12.64 6.07
CA PRO A 268 2.64 -13.36 6.98
C PRO A 268 3.03 -12.96 8.40
N SER A 269 2.08 -12.58 9.25
CA SER A 269 2.33 -12.47 10.69
C SER A 269 3.04 -13.76 11.14
N PRO A 270 4.25 -13.65 11.70
CA PRO A 270 4.91 -12.40 12.11
C PRO A 270 5.68 -11.71 10.96
N TYR A 271 5.51 -10.38 10.83
CA TYR A 271 6.39 -9.56 9.98
C TYR A 271 7.86 -9.84 10.33
N TYR A 272 8.78 -9.64 9.39
CA TYR A 272 10.20 -9.79 9.70
C TYR A 272 10.62 -8.77 10.76
N THR A 273 11.49 -9.20 11.68
CA THR A 273 11.97 -8.38 12.80
C THR A 273 12.90 -7.26 12.36
N SER A 274 13.51 -7.40 11.18
CA SER A 274 14.45 -6.44 10.62
C SER A 274 14.54 -6.58 9.10
N CYS A 275 15.08 -5.55 8.45
CA CYS A 275 15.43 -5.61 7.03
C CYS A 275 16.46 -6.72 6.72
N ASN A 276 17.31 -7.08 7.69
CA ASN A 276 18.29 -8.15 7.55
C ASN A 276 17.60 -9.52 7.47
N GLU A 277 16.65 -9.78 8.37
CA GLU A 277 15.85 -10.99 8.34
C GLU A 277 15.02 -11.06 7.05
N LEU A 278 14.41 -9.95 6.65
CA LEU A 278 13.71 -9.84 5.37
C LEU A 278 14.64 -10.22 4.20
N LEU A 279 15.81 -9.61 4.07
CA LEU A 279 16.72 -9.87 2.96
C LEU A 279 17.28 -11.30 2.96
N GLN A 280 17.43 -11.93 4.14
CA GLN A 280 17.87 -13.32 4.25
C GLN A 280 16.82 -14.31 3.77
N ASN A 281 15.54 -14.03 4.02
CA ASN A 281 14.43 -14.89 3.61
C ASN A 281 13.93 -14.57 2.19
N GLU A 282 14.02 -13.30 1.78
CA GLU A 282 13.63 -12.78 0.47
C GLU A 282 14.80 -12.04 -0.22
N PRO A 283 15.79 -12.76 -0.79
CA PRO A 283 17.02 -12.15 -1.30
C PRO A 283 16.88 -11.24 -2.52
N GLN A 284 15.67 -11.07 -3.05
CA GLN A 284 15.37 -10.20 -4.19
C GLN A 284 14.62 -8.94 -3.77
N SER A 285 14.35 -8.73 -2.48
CA SER A 285 13.70 -7.53 -1.98
C SER A 285 14.53 -6.28 -2.30
N PRO A 286 13.97 -5.27 -2.99
CA PRO A 286 14.67 -4.03 -3.29
C PRO A 286 14.79 -3.12 -2.06
N SER A 287 15.65 -2.11 -2.09
CA SER A 287 15.59 -1.04 -1.09
C SER A 287 14.24 -0.29 -1.17
N GLY A 288 13.65 0.07 -0.03
CA GLY A 288 12.29 0.63 0.02
C GLY A 288 11.76 0.75 1.44
N PHE A 289 10.52 1.24 1.61
CA PHE A 289 9.83 1.21 2.89
C PHE A 289 9.12 -0.13 3.10
N TYR A 290 9.25 -0.68 4.30
CA TYR A 290 8.69 -1.98 4.69
C TYR A 290 8.06 -1.90 6.08
N ILE A 291 7.03 -2.71 6.31
CA ILE A 291 6.47 -2.97 7.64
C ILE A 291 7.31 -4.06 8.30
N LEU A 292 7.78 -3.79 9.52
CA LEU A 292 8.58 -4.68 10.35
C LEU A 292 7.96 -4.81 11.73
N ASP A 293 8.29 -5.90 12.41
CA ASP A 293 7.79 -6.18 13.76
C ASP A 293 8.88 -6.85 14.60
N GLN A 294 9.54 -6.07 15.45
CA GLN A 294 10.79 -6.45 16.10
C GLN A 294 10.64 -7.49 17.21
N ASP A 295 9.44 -7.68 17.75
CA ASP A 295 9.10 -8.70 18.73
C ASP A 295 8.01 -9.65 18.23
N GLY A 296 7.53 -9.45 17.00
CA GLY A 296 6.47 -10.27 16.41
C GLY A 296 5.16 -10.02 17.14
N ASN A 297 4.41 -11.07 17.41
CA ASN A 297 3.10 -10.96 18.07
C ASN A 297 3.15 -10.62 19.58
N ASP A 298 4.19 -9.95 20.07
CA ASP A 298 4.34 -9.54 21.48
C ASP A 298 3.84 -8.08 21.68
N ILE A 299 4.41 -7.32 22.62
CA ILE A 299 3.82 -6.05 23.10
C ILE A 299 4.09 -4.86 22.16
N MET A 300 5.19 -4.85 21.40
CA MET A 300 5.51 -3.74 20.52
C MET A 300 4.71 -3.85 19.22
N PRO A 301 4.07 -2.76 18.76
CA PRO A 301 3.34 -2.81 17.50
C PRO A 301 4.32 -2.90 16.32
N GLU A 302 3.80 -3.41 15.19
CA GLU A 302 4.47 -3.31 13.91
C GLU A 302 4.69 -1.85 13.52
N PHE A 303 5.69 -1.60 12.69
CA PHE A 303 6.03 -0.25 12.26
C PHE A 303 6.68 -0.23 10.87
N THR A 304 6.55 0.90 10.18
CA THR A 304 7.10 1.13 8.84
C THR A 304 8.41 1.90 8.91
N THR A 305 9.44 1.42 8.23
CA THR A 305 10.72 2.13 8.05
C THR A 305 11.40 1.79 6.73
N TYR A 306 12.48 2.49 6.40
CA TYR A 306 13.25 2.24 5.18
C TYR A 306 14.28 1.10 5.38
N CYS A 307 14.24 0.12 4.49
CA CYS A 307 15.27 -0.90 4.32
C CYS A 307 16.23 -0.52 3.19
N ASN A 308 17.51 -0.43 3.50
CA ASN A 308 18.57 -0.37 2.48
C ASN A 308 19.11 -1.78 2.23
N MET A 309 18.74 -2.34 1.08
CA MET A 309 19.06 -3.71 0.65
C MET A 309 20.30 -3.78 -0.25
N ASP A 310 20.79 -2.64 -0.73
CA ASP A 310 21.82 -2.58 -1.77
C ASP A 310 23.21 -2.28 -1.21
N GLU A 311 23.32 -1.33 -0.28
CA GLU A 311 24.61 -0.83 0.17
C GLU A 311 25.24 -1.71 1.24
N GLN A 312 26.56 -1.90 1.17
CA GLN A 312 27.35 -2.59 2.21
C GLN A 312 26.81 -3.99 2.57
N GLY A 313 26.25 -4.69 1.58
CA GLY A 313 25.68 -6.04 1.74
C GLY A 313 24.20 -6.08 2.13
N GLY A 314 23.53 -4.93 2.23
CA GLY A 314 22.08 -4.86 2.44
C GLY A 314 21.61 -5.24 3.84
N GLY A 315 20.28 -5.29 3.98
CA GLY A 315 19.60 -5.70 5.20
C GLY A 315 19.58 -4.62 6.29
N TRP A 316 19.79 -3.36 5.93
CA TRP A 316 19.92 -2.25 6.88
C TRP A 316 18.57 -1.64 7.22
N THR A 317 18.16 -1.72 8.49
CA THR A 317 16.93 -1.13 9.03
C THR A 317 17.16 0.30 9.49
N LEU A 318 16.45 1.29 8.91
CA LEU A 318 16.57 2.70 9.32
C LEU A 318 15.95 2.89 10.71
N VAL A 319 16.73 3.45 11.64
CA VAL A 319 16.29 3.74 13.01
C VAL A 319 16.25 5.23 13.33
N GLY A 320 16.93 6.06 12.53
CA GLY A 320 16.81 7.51 12.68
C GLY A 320 17.60 8.32 11.67
N LEU A 321 17.24 9.60 11.61
CA LEU A 321 17.79 10.63 10.76
C LEU A 321 18.35 11.73 11.65
N ARG A 322 19.51 12.27 11.28
CA ARG A 322 20.08 13.44 11.95
C ARG A 322 20.51 14.48 10.93
N ARG A 323 20.29 15.75 11.27
CA ARG A 323 20.68 16.91 10.47
C ARG A 323 20.07 16.94 9.06
N VAL A 324 18.76 16.74 8.95
CA VAL A 324 18.04 16.94 7.69
C VAL A 324 18.29 18.35 7.13
N VAL A 325 18.80 18.41 5.91
CA VAL A 325 19.14 19.67 5.24
C VAL A 325 17.84 20.43 4.91
N GLY A 326 17.79 21.71 5.24
CA GLY A 326 16.58 22.54 5.10
C GLY A 326 15.82 22.77 6.41
N TYR A 327 16.13 22.02 7.46
CA TYR A 327 15.57 22.24 8.80
C TYR A 327 16.23 23.45 9.49
N ASN A 328 15.46 24.23 10.25
CA ASN A 328 15.97 25.44 10.90
C ASN A 328 16.71 25.10 12.21
N TYR A 329 18.04 25.21 12.16
CA TYR A 329 18.91 24.95 13.31
C TYR A 329 19.30 26.22 14.11
N ALA A 330 18.63 27.36 13.91
CA ALA A 330 19.03 28.66 14.46
C ALA A 330 18.96 28.78 16.00
N ASN A 331 18.27 27.85 16.69
CA ASN A 331 18.03 27.92 18.14
C ASN A 331 18.83 26.88 18.96
N SER A 332 19.99 26.46 18.46
CA SER A 332 20.74 25.26 18.92
C SER A 332 21.14 25.19 20.40
N ASN A 333 21.05 26.29 21.16
CA ASN A 333 21.82 26.44 22.40
C ASN A 333 21.02 26.50 23.72
N THR A 334 19.67 26.42 23.74
CA THR A 334 18.95 26.57 25.02
C THR A 334 17.95 25.47 25.39
N THR A 335 17.15 24.89 24.49
CA THR A 335 16.21 23.82 24.92
C THR A 335 15.97 22.68 23.95
N LEU A 336 16.12 22.83 22.64
CA LEU A 336 16.08 21.75 21.62
C LEU A 336 14.91 20.75 21.64
N ASP A 337 13.91 20.94 22.51
CA ASP A 337 12.62 20.27 22.40
C ASP A 337 12.10 20.49 20.96
N GLY A 338 11.84 19.39 20.26
CA GLY A 338 11.34 19.38 18.88
C GLY A 338 12.40 19.31 17.77
N TRP A 339 13.69 19.07 18.06
CA TRP A 339 14.68 18.86 16.99
C TRP A 339 14.78 17.44 16.47
N PHE A 340 14.51 16.49 17.35
CA PHE A 340 14.42 15.07 17.07
C PHE A 340 13.00 14.65 17.36
N GLU A 341 12.36 14.04 16.38
CA GLU A 341 10.96 13.66 16.47
C GLU A 341 10.89 12.15 16.66
N ALA A 342 10.56 11.74 17.88
CA ALA A 342 10.28 10.35 18.17
C ALA A 342 8.99 9.95 17.45
N THR A 343 9.06 8.90 16.64
CA THR A 343 7.94 8.37 15.87
C THR A 343 7.96 6.85 15.95
N GLN A 344 6.79 6.23 15.79
CA GLN A 344 6.72 4.78 15.60
C GLN A 344 7.14 4.40 14.18
N ASN A 345 6.86 5.25 13.19
CA ASN A 345 7.11 5.02 11.76
C ASN A 345 8.04 6.08 11.16
N ILE A 346 9.01 5.67 10.34
CA ILE A 346 9.82 6.60 9.53
C ILE A 346 9.46 6.34 8.06
N THR A 347 8.55 7.15 7.53
CA THR A 347 8.01 7.03 6.15
C THR A 347 8.44 8.16 5.22
N SER A 348 9.29 9.07 5.71
CA SER A 348 9.86 10.17 4.94
C SER A 348 11.24 10.56 5.48
N PHE A 349 11.97 11.40 4.73
CA PHE A 349 13.34 11.84 5.06
C PHE A 349 13.45 13.36 5.27
N ASP A 350 12.33 14.03 5.52
CA ASP A 350 12.18 15.49 5.55
C ASP A 350 12.33 16.13 6.95
N ALA A 351 12.34 15.31 8.01
CA ALA A 351 12.65 15.75 9.37
C ALA A 351 13.60 14.79 10.10
N ASN A 352 14.12 15.19 11.27
CA ASN A 352 15.02 14.36 12.06
C ASN A 352 14.24 13.30 12.87
N TYR A 353 13.51 12.43 12.17
CA TYR A 353 12.77 11.34 12.76
C TYR A 353 13.71 10.32 13.40
N HIS A 354 13.25 9.70 14.47
CA HIS A 354 13.86 8.50 15.00
C HIS A 354 12.81 7.59 15.63
N LEU A 355 13.10 6.30 15.68
CA LEU A 355 12.27 5.35 16.39
C LEU A 355 12.19 5.68 17.88
N THR A 356 11.09 5.28 18.52
CA THR A 356 10.92 5.47 19.96
C THR A 356 12.05 4.80 20.76
N ASP A 357 12.31 5.28 21.98
CA ASP A 357 13.38 4.72 22.82
C ASP A 357 13.19 3.21 23.08
N ALA A 358 11.94 2.74 23.19
CA ALA A 358 11.64 1.32 23.35
C ALA A 358 12.09 0.50 22.12
N GLN A 359 11.74 0.95 20.91
CA GLN A 359 12.13 0.29 19.65
C GLN A 359 13.65 0.34 19.46
N TRP A 360 14.26 1.49 19.76
CA TRP A 360 15.71 1.62 19.68
C TRP A 360 16.44 0.70 20.65
N VAL A 361 16.01 0.62 21.91
CA VAL A 361 16.64 -0.26 22.91
C VAL A 361 16.52 -1.73 22.53
N ASN A 362 15.39 -2.15 21.96
CA ASN A 362 15.24 -3.50 21.43
C ASN A 362 16.28 -3.77 20.31
N TYR A 363 16.31 -2.94 19.27
CA TYR A 363 17.26 -3.10 18.18
C TYR A 363 18.72 -3.03 18.63
N LYS A 364 19.06 -2.08 19.50
CA LYS A 364 20.41 -1.96 20.08
C LYS A 364 20.84 -3.23 20.83
N SER A 365 19.89 -3.96 21.41
CA SER A 365 20.18 -5.19 22.16
C SER A 365 20.30 -6.43 21.27
N ASN A 366 19.62 -6.45 20.13
CA ASN A 366 19.48 -7.62 19.27
C ASN A 366 20.28 -7.55 17.96
N MET A 367 20.58 -6.35 17.47
CA MET A 367 21.32 -6.13 16.23
C MET A 367 22.83 -6.12 16.49
N ARG A 368 23.61 -6.44 15.46
CA ARG A 368 25.07 -6.58 15.59
C ARG A 368 25.79 -5.32 15.15
N GLU A 369 25.32 -4.69 14.09
CA GLU A 369 26.07 -3.65 13.38
C GLU A 369 25.23 -2.38 13.25
N MET A 370 25.89 -1.22 13.33
CA MET A 370 25.27 0.08 13.08
C MET A 370 25.98 0.75 11.89
N TYR A 371 25.20 1.17 10.90
CA TYR A 371 25.65 1.85 9.70
C TYR A 371 25.19 3.31 9.71
N MET A 372 26.15 4.22 9.73
CA MET A 372 25.93 5.66 9.64
C MET A 372 26.38 6.13 8.27
N VAL A 373 25.48 6.74 7.50
CA VAL A 373 25.78 7.18 6.13
C VAL A 373 25.29 8.60 5.88
N MET A 374 26.09 9.36 5.15
CA MET A 374 25.76 10.66 4.58
C MET A 374 25.82 10.53 3.04
N PRO A 375 24.71 10.14 2.39
CA PRO A 375 24.70 9.80 0.96
C PRO A 375 25.13 10.98 0.07
N ALA A 376 24.70 12.20 0.43
CA ALA A 376 24.99 13.42 -0.32
C ALA A 376 26.48 13.71 -0.54
N ILE A 377 27.34 13.17 0.33
CA ILE A 377 28.81 13.33 0.23
C ILE A 377 29.52 11.97 0.18
N ASN A 378 28.80 10.89 -0.06
CA ASN A 378 29.32 9.52 -0.14
C ASN A 378 30.22 9.13 1.05
N ASN A 379 29.87 9.56 2.27
CA ASN A 379 30.61 9.21 3.48
C ASN A 379 29.82 8.23 4.32
N TYR A 380 30.52 7.24 4.89
CA TYR A 380 29.91 6.27 5.78
C TYR A 380 30.87 5.76 6.86
N ALA A 381 30.27 5.21 7.92
CA ALA A 381 30.97 4.47 8.95
C ALA A 381 30.09 3.32 9.46
N ILE A 382 30.66 2.13 9.56
CA ILE A 382 30.03 0.94 10.13
C ILE A 382 30.79 0.56 11.40
N ALA A 383 30.06 0.31 12.48
CA ALA A 383 30.61 -0.14 13.75
C ALA A 383 29.84 -1.37 14.25
N ASP A 384 30.50 -2.21 15.05
CA ASP A 384 29.81 -3.19 15.86
C ASP A 384 29.15 -2.49 17.05
N ILE A 385 27.87 -2.76 17.29
CA ILE A 385 27.10 -2.14 18.39
C ILE A 385 27.76 -2.44 19.75
N SER A 386 28.31 -3.65 19.91
CA SER A 386 29.07 -4.04 21.11
C SER A 386 30.30 -3.16 21.35
N VAL A 387 31.00 -2.72 20.31
CA VAL A 387 32.15 -1.81 20.42
C VAL A 387 31.66 -0.42 20.83
N LEU A 388 30.58 0.09 20.21
CA LEU A 388 29.99 1.38 20.57
C LEU A 388 29.50 1.42 22.04
N ASN A 389 28.96 0.31 22.55
CA ASN A 389 28.56 0.18 23.96
C ASN A 389 29.74 0.30 24.95
N THR A 390 30.98 0.12 24.49
CA THR A 390 32.20 0.26 25.31
C THR A 390 32.90 1.62 25.17
N ALA A 391 32.30 2.57 24.44
CA ALA A 391 32.90 3.88 24.25
C ALA A 391 33.17 4.59 25.59
N ASN A 392 34.38 5.13 25.76
CA ASN A 392 34.91 5.57 27.06
C ASN A 392 34.17 6.79 27.64
N CYS A 393 33.82 7.77 26.81
CA CYS A 393 33.27 9.04 27.28
C CYS A 393 31.74 9.00 27.34
N ILE A 394 31.13 8.51 26.27
CA ILE A 394 29.69 8.32 26.15
C ILE A 394 29.49 6.99 25.41
N PRO A 395 29.14 5.91 26.12
CA PRO A 395 28.68 4.66 25.50
C PRO A 395 27.55 4.94 24.49
N LEU A 396 27.25 3.99 23.60
CA LEU A 396 26.04 4.10 22.79
C LEU A 396 24.82 4.36 23.69
N GLN A 397 24.05 5.42 23.41
CA GLN A 397 22.94 5.85 24.27
C GLN A 397 21.67 5.01 24.04
N ASP A 398 20.73 5.05 25.00
CA ASP A 398 19.43 4.36 24.94
C ASP A 398 18.32 5.21 24.31
N THR A 399 18.68 6.38 23.78
CA THR A 399 17.79 7.22 22.98
C THR A 399 18.52 7.66 21.71
N LEU A 400 17.80 7.68 20.59
CA LEU A 400 18.25 8.28 19.34
C LEU A 400 17.95 9.79 19.29
N GLY A 401 17.09 10.29 20.18
CA GLY A 401 16.78 11.69 20.31
C GLY A 401 17.76 12.45 21.21
N GLU A 402 17.20 13.33 22.05
CA GLU A 402 17.95 14.08 23.05
C GLU A 402 18.10 13.27 24.35
N ASN A 403 19.33 13.10 24.85
CA ASN A 403 19.53 12.59 26.20
C ASN A 403 19.35 13.69 27.25
N LYS A 404 18.14 13.78 27.83
CA LYS A 404 17.76 14.77 28.85
C LYS A 404 18.52 14.64 30.18
N ASN A 405 19.22 13.53 30.42
CA ASN A 405 20.04 13.33 31.62
C ASN A 405 21.47 13.89 31.47
N ARG A 406 21.84 14.39 30.29
CA ARG A 406 23.14 15.02 30.04
C ARG A 406 22.98 16.53 29.91
N THR A 407 24.10 17.25 29.88
CA THR A 407 24.12 18.72 29.71
C THR A 407 25.02 19.14 28.56
N GLY A 408 24.79 20.35 28.03
CA GLY A 408 25.55 20.89 26.90
C GLY A 408 25.48 20.00 25.65
N GLU A 409 26.59 19.96 24.90
CA GLU A 409 26.75 19.17 23.67
C GLU A 409 26.68 17.65 23.89
N ALA A 410 26.84 17.18 25.13
CA ALA A 410 26.80 15.76 25.44
C ALA A 410 25.38 15.16 25.28
N ARG A 411 24.33 16.00 25.31
CA ARG A 411 22.95 15.59 25.06
C ARG A 411 22.70 15.05 23.66
N PHE A 412 23.56 15.41 22.70
CA PHE A 412 23.38 15.13 21.28
C PHE A 412 24.30 14.06 20.72
N ARG A 413 25.11 13.46 21.59
CA ARG A 413 26.09 12.45 21.19
C ARG A 413 25.45 11.09 21.35
N LEU A 414 25.27 10.39 20.23
CA LEU A 414 24.79 9.02 20.25
C LEU A 414 25.84 8.08 20.87
N PHE A 415 27.12 8.36 20.62
CA PHE A 415 28.26 7.80 21.34
C PHE A 415 29.46 8.75 21.22
N TRP A 416 30.45 8.56 22.08
CA TRP A 416 31.74 9.26 22.02
C TRP A 416 32.83 8.44 22.72
N HIS A 417 33.87 8.13 21.97
CA HIS A 417 35.09 7.51 22.47
C HIS A 417 36.26 8.47 22.34
N GLU A 418 37.06 8.57 23.39
CA GLU A 418 38.37 9.21 23.43
C GLU A 418 39.20 8.38 24.41
N SER A 419 40.48 8.12 24.10
CA SER A 419 41.29 7.22 24.92
C SER A 419 41.51 7.74 26.34
N SER A 420 41.44 9.05 26.55
CA SER A 420 41.44 9.69 27.87
C SER A 420 40.89 11.11 27.79
N GLY A 421 40.60 11.75 28.92
CA GLY A 421 40.32 13.19 28.98
C GLY A 421 38.90 13.62 28.56
N CYS A 422 38.28 12.96 27.57
CA CYS A 422 36.94 13.28 27.08
C CYS A 422 36.79 14.78 26.82
N SER A 423 37.68 15.32 25.98
CA SER A 423 37.77 16.73 25.66
C SER A 423 37.16 17.08 24.29
N GLY A 424 37.11 16.11 23.37
CA GLY A 424 36.69 16.31 21.98
C GLY A 424 37.68 17.18 21.20
N SER A 425 38.89 17.35 21.74
CA SER A 425 39.98 18.13 21.16
C SER A 425 41.06 17.20 20.64
N GLY A 426 41.88 17.67 19.70
CA GLY A 426 42.93 16.83 19.12
C GLY A 426 42.41 15.87 18.05
N ARG A 427 42.99 14.67 17.97
CA ARG A 427 42.74 13.67 16.91
C ARG A 427 42.66 12.23 17.44
N ASP A 428 42.18 12.05 18.67
CA ASP A 428 42.15 10.75 19.37
C ASP A 428 40.72 10.30 19.73
N TYR A 429 39.71 10.88 19.08
CA TYR A 429 38.31 10.57 19.33
C TYR A 429 37.53 10.08 18.11
N GLY A 430 36.48 9.32 18.38
CA GLY A 430 35.44 8.94 17.42
C GLY A 430 34.07 9.17 18.06
N MET A 431 33.13 9.77 17.32
CA MET A 431 31.80 10.06 17.83
C MET A 431 30.79 10.27 16.71
N LEU A 432 29.51 10.06 17.03
CA LEU A 432 28.39 10.59 16.25
C LEU A 432 27.66 11.62 17.12
N ASN A 433 27.61 12.87 16.68
CA ASN A 433 26.77 13.90 17.31
C ASN A 433 25.54 14.22 16.44
N TYR A 434 24.82 15.31 16.74
CA TYR A 434 23.63 15.68 15.96
C TYR A 434 23.92 15.97 14.48
N ALA A 435 25.16 16.25 14.11
CA ALA A 435 25.50 16.91 12.85
C ALA A 435 26.56 16.20 12.02
N ASN A 436 27.43 15.43 12.67
CA ASN A 436 28.73 15.06 12.15
C ASN A 436 29.11 13.64 12.60
N ILE A 437 29.78 12.91 11.71
CA ILE A 437 30.46 11.66 12.00
C ILE A 437 31.95 11.97 12.17
N TYR A 438 32.55 11.59 13.29
CA TYR A 438 33.96 11.82 13.58
C TYR A 438 34.73 10.51 13.63
N ASN A 439 35.80 10.45 12.86
CA ASN A 439 36.71 9.32 12.76
C ASN A 439 38.17 9.82 12.82
N PHE A 440 38.56 10.43 13.95
CA PHE A 440 39.97 10.72 14.22
C PHE A 440 40.67 9.53 14.91
N ASN A 441 39.90 8.74 15.65
CA ASN A 441 40.30 7.46 16.21
C ASN A 441 39.45 6.34 15.59
N GLY A 442 40.06 5.57 14.70
CA GLY A 442 39.41 4.49 13.96
C GLY A 442 39.02 3.27 14.78
N SER A 443 39.30 3.23 16.09
CA SER A 443 38.99 2.07 16.93
C SER A 443 37.50 1.76 17.05
N MET A 444 36.63 2.75 16.82
CA MET A 444 35.17 2.56 16.95
C MET A 444 34.51 2.01 15.69
N TYR A 445 35.14 2.16 14.52
CA TYR A 445 34.55 1.76 13.24
C TYR A 445 35.30 0.57 12.66
N LYS A 446 34.57 -0.50 12.35
CA LYS A 446 35.14 -1.65 11.64
C LYS A 446 35.38 -1.35 10.16
N SER A 447 34.62 -0.42 9.59
CA SER A 447 34.78 0.05 8.21
C SER A 447 34.30 1.50 8.11
N SER A 448 35.06 2.36 7.44
CA SER A 448 34.66 3.75 7.18
C SER A 448 35.52 4.36 6.08
N ASN A 449 34.95 5.28 5.31
CA ASN A 449 35.70 6.18 4.43
C ASN A 449 35.77 7.62 4.95
N VAL A 450 35.28 7.88 6.18
CA VAL A 450 35.37 9.19 6.83
C VAL A 450 36.81 9.44 7.26
N ASN A 451 37.43 10.48 6.68
CA ASN A 451 38.77 10.91 7.04
C ASN A 451 38.71 12.13 7.98
N GLY A 452 38.88 11.89 9.28
CA GLY A 452 38.78 12.92 10.32
C GLY A 452 37.33 13.20 10.71
N TYR A 453 36.58 13.95 9.89
CA TYR A 453 35.15 14.13 10.14
C TYR A 453 34.35 14.42 8.86
N ALA A 454 33.10 13.96 8.84
CA ALA A 454 32.09 14.28 7.84
C ALA A 454 31.02 15.15 8.51
N ALA A 455 30.60 16.23 7.85
CA ALA A 455 29.77 17.25 8.49
C ALA A 455 28.67 17.80 7.60
N SER A 456 27.61 18.28 8.26
CA SER A 456 26.58 19.14 7.65
C SER A 456 25.78 18.50 6.53
N GLN A 457 25.59 17.20 6.60
CA GLN A 457 24.72 16.44 5.73
C GLN A 457 23.74 15.62 6.57
N VAL A 458 22.64 15.21 5.93
CA VAL A 458 21.72 14.26 6.51
C VAL A 458 22.47 12.97 6.81
N THR A 459 22.46 12.57 8.07
CA THR A 459 23.00 11.29 8.51
C THR A 459 21.84 10.32 8.70
N TYR A 460 21.84 9.26 7.92
CA TYR A 460 20.94 8.12 8.08
C TYR A 460 21.63 7.12 9.01
N ILE A 461 20.89 6.63 10.00
CA ILE A 461 21.38 5.67 10.99
C ILE A 461 20.60 4.39 10.81
N TYR A 462 21.30 3.33 10.43
CA TYR A 462 20.75 2.00 10.23
C TYR A 462 21.35 0.99 11.20
N VAL A 463 20.64 -0.11 11.41
CA VAL A 463 21.11 -1.29 12.15
C VAL A 463 20.81 -2.58 11.38
N ARG A 464 21.57 -3.66 11.65
CA ARG A 464 21.30 -4.99 11.13
C ARG A 464 21.88 -6.12 11.97
#